data_AF-A0A9X2C187-F1
#
_entry.id   AF-A0A9X2C187-F1
#
_cell.length_a   1.000
_cell.length_b   1.000
_cell.length_c   1.000
_cell.angle_alpha   90.00
_cell.angle_beta   90.00
_cell.angle_gamma   90.00
#
_symmetry.space_group_name_H-M   'P 1'
#
loop_
_entity.id
_entity.type
_entity.pdbx_description
1 polymer ?
#
loop_
_entity_poly.entity_id
_entity_poly.type
_entity_poly.pdbx_seq_one_letter_code
_entity_poly.pdbx_strand_id
1 'polypeptide(L)'
;MTNRLPIAAACAALALASIAQATEVAPYFETWVYGSSTAPSTLMQAKSAGGVAAATMAFGVSGGGCSLGGGLEANLSGAGKTDIVNFQAAGGRVILSFGGADGTYLENACSDDGMFNLIKSVLDTTGARAIDFDVEGSQLDIASLNTRRSNVARRLQAAYPGLYVSFTLPVDPSGLEPDALAVLRSANSAGVNVSMVNVMAMDYGDASTTMGARAISAATGTFNQIKAIFTGKTDAQLWATVGVTPMIGVNDTQTEVFRQADATQLTAFAQQKGLGLLSYWALQRDMPGGGSDYNDFSLVNTKAYEFYKIMAAAKATQPGALADGTYTITSAFSGKCVDIAAASTANGAQVQQYQCNGTGAQKFAITNMGQGWYRLINTNSGKAIDIASASTADGAKVQQYTDNGTSAQRFSIKPGSDATTFVLTNEGSGKCLDVADWSTNDSAKIQQWTCSGNVNQAWRFTKQ
;
A
#
# COMPACT_ATOMS: atom_id res chain seq x y z
N MET A 1 2.32 -30.70 51.63
CA MET A 1 1.78 -31.12 50.31
C MET A 1 0.86 -30.02 49.82
N THR A 2 1.42 -29.08 49.08
CA THR A 2 0.77 -27.85 48.62
C THR A 2 0.13 -28.10 47.24
N ASN A 3 -1.18 -28.33 47.21
CA ASN A 3 -1.96 -28.35 45.97
C ASN A 3 -2.29 -26.91 45.55
N ARG A 4 -1.63 -26.42 44.50
CA ARG A 4 -2.08 -25.26 43.73
C ARG A 4 -2.70 -25.78 42.42
N LEU A 5 -3.98 -25.52 42.21
CA LEU A 5 -4.63 -25.69 40.91
C LEU A 5 -3.98 -24.73 39.88
N PRO A 6 -3.74 -25.15 38.63
CA PRO A 6 -3.43 -24.22 37.56
C PRO A 6 -4.72 -23.57 37.06
N ILE A 7 -4.72 -22.25 37.04
CA ILE A 7 -5.74 -21.39 36.44
C ILE A 7 -5.75 -21.66 34.93
N ALA A 8 -6.91 -22.05 34.40
CA ALA A 8 -7.14 -22.16 32.97
C ALA A 8 -6.97 -20.78 32.31
N ALA A 9 -5.96 -20.63 31.47
CA ALA A 9 -5.80 -19.46 30.62
C ALA A 9 -6.91 -19.46 29.56
N ALA A 10 -7.79 -18.47 29.64
CA ALA A 10 -8.82 -18.22 28.64
C ALA A 10 -8.16 -17.95 27.27
N CYS A 11 -8.59 -18.70 26.27
CA CYS A 11 -8.32 -18.41 24.86
C CYS A 11 -8.87 -17.02 24.51
N ALA A 12 -8.00 -16.02 24.48
CA ALA A 12 -8.29 -14.76 23.81
C ALA A 12 -8.15 -14.98 22.29
N ALA A 13 -9.28 -15.17 21.62
CA ALA A 13 -9.37 -15.00 20.18
C ALA A 13 -9.20 -13.50 19.88
N LEU A 14 -7.94 -13.07 19.71
CA LEU A 14 -7.62 -11.80 19.08
C LEU A 14 -7.95 -11.93 17.59
N ALA A 15 -9.17 -11.58 17.21
CA ALA A 15 -9.45 -11.21 15.84
C ALA A 15 -8.64 -9.94 15.55
N LEU A 16 -7.52 -10.12 14.83
CA LEU A 16 -6.68 -9.04 14.35
C LEU A 16 -7.52 -8.10 13.50
N ALA A 17 -7.77 -6.90 14.03
CA ALA A 17 -8.18 -5.77 13.23
C ALA A 17 -7.15 -5.58 12.11
N SER A 18 -7.61 -5.56 10.87
CA SER A 18 -6.77 -5.35 9.69
C SER A 18 -6.09 -3.98 9.79
N ILE A 19 -4.80 -3.97 10.11
CA ILE A 19 -3.98 -2.77 10.07
C ILE A 19 -3.89 -2.39 8.59
N ALA A 20 -4.33 -1.18 8.23
CA ALA A 20 -3.97 -0.58 6.96
C ALA A 20 -2.44 -0.43 6.96
N GLN A 21 -1.74 -1.38 6.36
CA GLN A 21 -0.29 -1.32 6.24
C GLN A 21 0.03 -0.24 5.20
N ALA A 22 0.91 0.70 5.55
CA ALA A 22 1.34 1.71 4.61
C ALA A 22 2.04 1.06 3.41
N THR A 23 1.84 1.60 2.21
CA THR A 23 2.45 1.08 0.99
C THR A 23 3.97 1.11 1.12
N GLU A 24 4.61 -0.05 0.99
CA GLU A 24 6.06 -0.13 0.98
C GLU A 24 6.61 0.43 -0.33
N VAL A 25 7.82 1.00 -0.29
CA VAL A 25 8.52 1.48 -1.48
C VAL A 25 9.89 0.85 -1.50
N ALA A 26 10.11 -0.08 -2.43
CA ALA A 26 11.28 -0.94 -2.52
C ALA A 26 11.76 -1.08 -3.98
N PRO A 27 12.38 -0.03 -4.57
CA PRO A 27 12.85 -0.05 -5.95
C PRO A 27 13.88 -1.15 -6.20
N TYR A 28 14.00 -1.55 -7.47
CA TYR A 28 15.04 -2.48 -7.88
C TYR A 28 16.42 -1.83 -7.73
N PHE A 29 17.37 -2.62 -7.23
CA PHE A 29 18.78 -2.28 -7.10
C PHE A 29 19.58 -3.26 -7.94
N GLU A 30 20.31 -2.73 -8.92
CA GLU A 30 21.19 -3.50 -9.80
C GLU A 30 22.41 -4.02 -9.03
N THR A 31 22.48 -5.33 -8.80
CA THR A 31 23.53 -5.89 -7.94
C THR A 31 24.91 -5.97 -8.59
N TRP A 32 24.99 -5.88 -9.92
CA TRP A 32 26.26 -5.83 -10.65
C TRP A 32 26.97 -4.49 -10.54
N VAL A 33 26.28 -3.39 -10.18
CA VAL A 33 26.92 -2.09 -9.94
C VAL A 33 27.49 -1.96 -8.52
N TYR A 34 27.40 -3.00 -7.71
CA TYR A 34 27.73 -2.91 -6.29
C TYR A 34 29.20 -2.59 -6.05
N GLY A 35 29.47 -1.55 -5.26
CA GLY A 35 30.84 -1.06 -5.01
C GLY A 35 31.53 -0.44 -6.22
N SER A 36 30.82 -0.25 -7.35
CA SER A 36 31.32 0.46 -8.52
C SER A 36 31.25 1.99 -8.35
N SER A 37 31.61 2.73 -9.41
CA SER A 37 31.46 4.19 -9.48
C SER A 37 30.03 4.65 -9.79
N THR A 38 29.14 3.76 -10.24
CA THR A 38 27.74 4.08 -10.57
C THR A 38 26.94 4.32 -9.28
N ALA A 39 26.25 5.45 -9.16
CA ALA A 39 25.52 5.79 -7.95
C ALA A 39 24.01 5.41 -8.05
N PRO A 40 23.39 4.88 -6.99
CA PRO A 40 24.05 4.37 -5.79
C PRO A 40 24.71 3.01 -6.07
N SER A 41 25.95 2.84 -5.59
CA SER A 41 26.67 1.58 -5.68
C SER A 41 26.53 0.72 -4.42
N THR A 42 25.87 1.20 -3.36
CA THR A 42 25.52 0.37 -2.19
C THR A 42 24.17 0.75 -1.60
N LEU A 43 23.59 -0.14 -0.78
CA LEU A 43 22.31 0.12 -0.11
C LEU A 43 22.46 1.17 0.99
N MET A 44 23.59 1.19 1.72
CA MET A 44 23.82 2.25 2.71
C MET A 44 24.02 3.61 2.06
N GLN A 45 24.62 3.68 0.86
CA GLN A 45 24.68 4.93 0.10
C GLN A 45 23.27 5.40 -0.29
N ALA A 46 22.45 4.50 -0.84
CA ALA A 46 21.05 4.80 -1.15
C ALA A 46 20.26 5.27 0.08
N LYS A 47 20.47 4.62 1.24
CA LYS A 47 19.82 4.99 2.51
C LYS A 47 20.24 6.39 2.96
N SER A 48 21.54 6.64 3.03
CA SER A 48 22.10 7.89 3.57
C SER A 48 21.87 9.09 2.66
N ALA A 49 21.95 8.92 1.35
CA ALA A 49 21.78 10.00 0.38
C ALA A 49 20.32 10.20 -0.06
N GLY A 50 19.57 9.11 -0.23
CA GLY A 50 18.20 9.11 -0.77
C GLY A 50 17.09 8.90 0.26
N GLY A 51 17.42 8.45 1.48
CA GLY A 51 16.43 8.02 2.46
C GLY A 51 15.79 6.67 2.12
N VAL A 52 16.46 5.84 1.31
CA VAL A 52 15.96 4.54 0.88
C VAL A 52 15.79 3.61 2.08
N ALA A 53 14.57 3.10 2.27
CA ALA A 53 14.21 2.28 3.43
C ALA A 53 13.88 0.82 3.06
N ALA A 54 13.69 0.52 1.79
CA ALA A 54 13.61 -0.85 1.28
C ALA A 54 14.17 -0.89 -0.14
N ALA A 55 14.67 -2.04 -0.57
CA ALA A 55 15.19 -2.27 -1.91
C ALA A 55 14.99 -3.73 -2.36
N THR A 56 14.79 -3.92 -3.65
CA THR A 56 14.66 -5.22 -4.31
C THR A 56 15.95 -5.51 -5.07
N MET A 57 16.76 -6.45 -4.60
CA MET A 57 18.08 -6.74 -5.16
C MET A 57 17.97 -7.64 -6.39
N ALA A 58 18.39 -7.12 -7.55
CA ALA A 58 18.30 -7.75 -8.87
C ALA A 58 19.68 -8.19 -9.38
N PHE A 59 19.90 -9.41 -9.88
CA PHE A 59 19.03 -10.58 -9.82
C PHE A 59 19.86 -11.80 -9.43
N GLY A 60 19.19 -12.79 -8.85
CA GLY A 60 19.70 -14.15 -8.76
C GLY A 60 19.24 -15.00 -9.93
N VAL A 61 20.16 -15.40 -10.81
CA VAL A 61 19.94 -16.39 -11.87
C VAL A 61 20.95 -17.54 -11.74
N SER A 62 20.93 -18.51 -12.65
CA SER A 62 21.93 -19.57 -12.71
C SER A 62 23.30 -19.01 -13.12
N GLY A 63 24.33 -19.28 -12.32
CA GLY A 63 25.74 -19.04 -12.68
C GLY A 63 26.34 -20.14 -13.57
N GLY A 64 25.51 -21.09 -14.04
CA GLY A 64 25.92 -22.34 -14.67
C GLY A 64 25.53 -23.53 -13.79
N GLY A 65 24.62 -24.39 -14.28
CA GLY A 65 24.02 -25.46 -13.48
C GLY A 65 23.26 -24.92 -12.26
N CYS A 66 23.17 -25.69 -11.19
CA CYS A 66 22.49 -25.23 -9.97
C CYS A 66 23.44 -24.43 -9.05
N SER A 67 23.82 -23.24 -9.51
CA SER A 67 24.64 -22.27 -8.78
C SER A 67 24.07 -20.86 -8.98
N LEU A 68 24.41 -19.92 -8.10
CA LEU A 68 23.93 -18.53 -8.20
C LEU A 68 24.85 -17.69 -9.08
N GLY A 69 24.26 -16.89 -9.95
CA GLY A 69 24.87 -15.88 -10.80
C GLY A 69 23.95 -14.65 -10.94
N GLY A 70 24.27 -13.75 -11.88
CA GLY A 70 23.46 -12.55 -12.17
C GLY A 70 23.86 -11.28 -11.41
N GLY A 71 24.97 -11.33 -10.68
CA GLY A 71 25.47 -10.24 -9.84
C GLY A 71 25.12 -10.42 -8.37
N LEU A 72 24.03 -11.12 -8.04
CA LEU A 72 23.64 -11.32 -6.64
C LEU A 72 24.67 -12.16 -5.87
N GLU A 73 25.33 -13.13 -6.52
CA GLU A 73 26.35 -13.99 -5.94
C GLU A 73 27.56 -13.22 -5.42
N ALA A 74 27.98 -12.16 -6.12
CA ALA A 74 29.10 -11.32 -5.73
C ALA A 74 28.83 -10.57 -4.42
N ASN A 75 27.55 -10.39 -4.08
CA ASN A 75 27.10 -9.63 -2.92
C ASN A 75 26.83 -10.50 -1.68
N LEU A 76 27.08 -11.81 -1.75
CA LEU A 76 26.91 -12.74 -0.63
C LEU A 76 28.16 -12.89 0.24
N SER A 77 29.22 -12.15 -0.06
CA SER A 77 30.46 -12.13 0.73
C SER A 77 31.03 -10.71 0.83
N GLY A 78 32.09 -10.56 1.64
CA GLY A 78 32.88 -9.33 1.72
C GLY A 78 32.07 -8.06 2.02
N ALA A 79 32.39 -6.98 1.30
CA ALA A 79 31.77 -5.67 1.47
C ALA A 79 30.29 -5.66 1.06
N GLY A 80 29.91 -6.42 0.02
CA GLY A 80 28.52 -6.60 -0.41
C GLY A 80 27.64 -7.10 0.71
N LYS A 81 28.01 -8.26 1.27
CA LYS A 81 27.29 -8.85 2.41
C LYS A 81 27.22 -7.90 3.60
N THR A 82 28.33 -7.22 3.90
CA THR A 82 28.42 -6.31 5.04
C THR A 82 27.45 -5.14 4.90
N ASP A 83 27.32 -4.55 3.71
CA ASP A 83 26.42 -3.42 3.48
C ASP A 83 24.94 -3.85 3.46
N ILE A 84 24.59 -5.04 2.93
CA ILE A 84 23.24 -5.63 3.08
C ILE A 84 22.86 -5.78 4.57
N VAL A 85 23.76 -6.36 5.38
CA VAL A 85 23.53 -6.56 6.81
C VAL A 85 23.39 -5.21 7.53
N ASN A 86 24.24 -4.24 7.21
CA ASN A 86 24.18 -2.91 7.81
C ASN A 86 22.90 -2.16 7.42
N PHE A 87 22.45 -2.28 6.17
CA PHE A 87 21.20 -1.68 5.70
C PHE A 87 20.01 -2.22 6.49
N GLN A 88 19.95 -3.55 6.69
CA GLN A 88 18.92 -4.18 7.52
C GLN A 88 19.02 -3.81 9.00
N ALA A 89 20.23 -3.77 9.55
CA ALA A 89 20.45 -3.33 10.93
C ALA A 89 20.01 -1.86 11.16
N ALA A 90 20.07 -1.04 10.10
CA ALA A 90 19.55 0.33 10.10
C ALA A 90 18.05 0.43 9.76
N GLY A 91 17.30 -0.68 9.90
CA GLY A 91 15.86 -0.77 9.67
C GLY A 91 15.45 -0.83 8.20
N GLY A 92 16.40 -1.05 7.30
CA GLY A 92 16.13 -1.25 5.87
C GLY A 92 15.55 -2.65 5.59
N ARG A 93 14.66 -2.76 4.61
CA ARG A 93 14.15 -4.06 4.16
C ARG A 93 14.77 -4.47 2.83
N VAL A 94 15.25 -5.71 2.76
CA VAL A 94 15.82 -6.28 1.54
C VAL A 94 14.90 -7.36 1.00
N ILE A 95 14.55 -7.24 -0.28
CA ILE A 95 13.86 -8.27 -1.06
C ILE A 95 14.88 -8.84 -2.04
N LEU A 96 15.08 -10.15 -2.05
CA LEU A 96 15.99 -10.81 -2.99
C LEU A 96 15.20 -11.27 -4.21
N SER A 97 15.47 -10.68 -5.38
CA SER A 97 14.75 -11.03 -6.62
C SER A 97 15.53 -12.04 -7.46
N PHE A 98 14.83 -13.04 -7.98
CA PHE A 98 15.36 -14.11 -8.83
C PHE A 98 14.63 -14.11 -10.17
N GLY A 99 15.38 -14.25 -11.27
CA GLY A 99 14.86 -14.15 -12.63
C GLY A 99 15.24 -12.83 -13.31
N GLY A 100 14.27 -12.12 -13.89
CA GLY A 100 14.46 -10.90 -14.67
C GLY A 100 14.54 -11.14 -16.18
N ALA A 101 14.80 -10.09 -16.97
CA ALA A 101 14.68 -10.15 -18.43
C ALA A 101 15.68 -11.09 -19.15
N ASP A 102 16.81 -11.42 -18.52
CA ASP A 102 17.85 -12.27 -19.12
C ASP A 102 18.45 -13.26 -18.10
N GLY A 103 19.17 -14.25 -18.60
CA GLY A 103 19.83 -15.30 -17.84
C GLY A 103 19.04 -16.60 -17.79
N THR A 104 19.71 -17.66 -17.33
CA THR A 104 19.04 -18.95 -17.11
C THR A 104 18.42 -18.97 -15.73
N TYR A 105 17.10 -19.11 -15.64
CA TYR A 105 16.40 -19.09 -14.35
C TYR A 105 16.78 -20.29 -13.48
N LEU A 106 16.76 -20.10 -12.15
CA LEU A 106 17.16 -21.15 -11.21
C LEU A 106 16.24 -22.36 -11.30
N GLU A 107 14.95 -22.16 -11.46
CA GLU A 107 13.97 -23.23 -11.68
C GLU A 107 14.21 -23.97 -12.99
N ASN A 108 14.89 -23.39 -13.99
CA ASN A 108 15.28 -24.13 -15.19
C ASN A 108 16.55 -24.96 -14.95
N ALA A 109 17.52 -24.42 -14.20
CA ALA A 109 18.83 -25.05 -14.01
C ALA A 109 18.93 -26.01 -12.80
N CYS A 110 18.04 -25.90 -11.83
CA CYS A 110 18.05 -26.66 -10.58
C CYS A 110 16.91 -27.68 -10.51
N SER A 111 17.12 -28.76 -9.74
CA SER A 111 16.02 -29.53 -9.16
C SER A 111 15.33 -28.74 -8.03
N ASP A 112 14.15 -29.18 -7.59
CA ASP A 112 13.44 -28.58 -6.45
C ASP A 112 14.33 -28.51 -5.19
N ASP A 113 15.09 -29.58 -4.90
CA ASP A 113 16.01 -29.60 -3.75
C ASP A 113 17.20 -28.66 -3.93
N GLY A 114 17.78 -28.62 -5.14
CA GLY A 114 18.89 -27.74 -5.45
C GLY A 114 18.50 -26.27 -5.29
N MET A 115 17.37 -25.88 -5.89
CA MET A 115 16.85 -24.51 -5.82
C MET A 115 16.48 -24.13 -4.39
N PHE A 116 15.80 -25.02 -3.65
CA PHE A 116 15.48 -24.80 -2.25
C PHE A 116 16.73 -24.55 -1.40
N ASN A 117 17.74 -25.43 -1.49
CA ASN A 117 18.96 -25.30 -0.71
C ASN A 117 19.76 -24.04 -1.09
N LEU A 118 19.79 -23.71 -2.38
CA LEU A 118 20.46 -22.51 -2.88
C LEU A 118 19.82 -21.24 -2.31
N ILE A 119 18.52 -21.03 -2.53
CA ILE A 119 17.81 -19.84 -2.04
C ILE A 119 17.84 -19.78 -0.50
N LYS A 120 17.69 -20.93 0.18
CA LYS A 120 17.84 -21.02 1.63
C LYS A 120 19.21 -20.49 2.10
N SER A 121 20.29 -20.90 1.43
CA SER A 121 21.64 -20.43 1.75
C SER A 121 21.78 -18.92 1.57
N VAL A 122 21.16 -18.34 0.53
CA VAL A 122 21.16 -16.88 0.32
C VAL A 122 20.42 -16.16 1.46
N LEU A 123 19.24 -16.65 1.86
CA LEU A 123 18.44 -16.11 2.97
C LEU A 123 19.17 -16.21 4.32
N ASP A 124 19.87 -17.30 4.58
CA ASP A 124 20.67 -17.47 5.79
C ASP A 124 21.90 -16.56 5.78
N THR A 125 22.54 -16.40 4.62
CA THR A 125 23.75 -15.57 4.48
C THR A 125 23.46 -14.09 4.65
N THR A 126 22.36 -13.61 4.08
CA THR A 126 21.98 -12.19 4.08
C THR A 126 21.12 -11.81 5.29
N GLY A 127 20.41 -12.77 5.87
CA GLY A 127 19.38 -12.50 6.88
C GLY A 127 18.06 -12.00 6.31
N ALA A 128 17.95 -11.80 4.98
CA ALA A 128 16.73 -11.35 4.34
C ALA A 128 15.58 -12.34 4.58
N ARG A 129 14.36 -11.81 4.69
CA ARG A 129 13.12 -12.60 4.87
C ARG A 129 12.04 -12.19 3.87
N ALA A 130 12.48 -11.76 2.69
CA ALA A 130 11.64 -11.46 1.55
C ALA A 130 12.33 -11.93 0.27
N ILE A 131 11.60 -12.67 -0.55
CA ILE A 131 12.01 -13.08 -1.88
C ILE A 131 11.00 -12.59 -2.90
N ASP A 132 11.50 -12.35 -4.10
CA ASP A 132 10.72 -12.03 -5.28
C ASP A 132 11.12 -12.97 -6.41
N PHE A 133 10.13 -13.47 -7.14
CA PHE A 133 10.35 -14.18 -8.39
C PHE A 133 9.90 -13.28 -9.52
N ASP A 134 10.87 -12.73 -10.24
CA ASP A 134 10.64 -11.91 -11.41
C ASP A 134 10.60 -12.80 -12.64
N VAL A 135 9.40 -13.10 -13.12
CA VAL A 135 9.17 -14.13 -14.14
C VAL A 135 8.75 -13.50 -15.44
N GLU A 136 9.62 -13.61 -16.44
CA GLU A 136 9.46 -12.93 -17.72
C GLU A 136 9.57 -13.89 -18.91
N GLY A 137 9.09 -13.43 -20.06
CA GLY A 137 9.23 -14.11 -21.35
C GLY A 137 8.72 -15.56 -21.35
N SER A 138 9.42 -16.43 -22.09
CA SER A 138 8.98 -17.82 -22.31
C SER A 138 8.93 -18.68 -21.05
N GLN A 139 9.55 -18.25 -19.95
CA GLN A 139 9.55 -18.97 -18.68
C GLN A 139 8.15 -19.07 -18.06
N LEU A 140 7.26 -18.11 -18.40
CA LEU A 140 5.87 -18.03 -17.92
C LEU A 140 5.01 -19.21 -18.38
N ASP A 141 5.20 -19.66 -19.63
CA ASP A 141 4.40 -20.72 -20.28
C ASP A 141 4.86 -22.14 -19.88
N ILE A 142 6.02 -22.28 -19.25
CA ILE A 142 6.56 -23.60 -18.92
C ILE A 142 6.02 -24.09 -17.56
N ALA A 143 4.92 -24.85 -17.60
CA ALA A 143 4.22 -25.35 -16.42
C ALA A 143 5.10 -26.11 -15.39
N SER A 144 6.12 -26.83 -15.84
CA SER A 144 7.05 -27.53 -14.96
C SER A 144 7.93 -26.58 -14.15
N LEU A 145 8.31 -25.44 -14.72
CA LEU A 145 9.06 -24.38 -14.04
C LEU A 145 8.18 -23.67 -13.00
N ASN A 146 6.93 -23.37 -13.37
CA ASN A 146 5.93 -22.80 -12.45
C ASN A 146 5.69 -23.72 -11.24
N THR A 147 5.59 -25.02 -11.48
CA THR A 147 5.43 -26.04 -10.43
C THR A 147 6.65 -26.05 -9.50
N ARG A 148 7.86 -26.09 -10.06
CA ARG A 148 9.11 -26.09 -9.27
C ARG A 148 9.24 -24.84 -8.39
N ARG A 149 9.03 -23.66 -8.98
CA ARG A 149 9.04 -22.37 -8.27
C ARG A 149 8.05 -22.38 -7.11
N SER A 150 6.83 -22.86 -7.35
CA SER A 150 5.77 -22.97 -6.34
C SER A 150 6.12 -23.94 -5.21
N ASN A 151 6.67 -25.11 -5.55
CA ASN A 151 7.13 -26.10 -4.57
C ASN A 151 8.24 -25.54 -3.68
N VAL A 152 9.21 -24.86 -4.28
CA VAL A 152 10.34 -24.25 -3.58
C VAL A 152 9.87 -23.11 -2.68
N ALA A 153 9.03 -22.21 -3.17
CA ALA A 153 8.46 -21.11 -2.38
C ALA A 153 7.71 -21.63 -1.14
N ARG A 154 6.86 -22.65 -1.31
CA ARG A 154 6.14 -23.29 -0.20
C ARG A 154 7.09 -23.91 0.83
N ARG A 155 8.13 -24.61 0.37
CA ARG A 155 9.15 -25.21 1.25
C ARG A 155 9.93 -24.14 2.01
N LEU A 156 10.28 -23.04 1.35
CA LEU A 156 10.94 -21.90 2.01
C LEU A 156 10.04 -21.25 3.06
N GLN A 157 8.74 -21.08 2.80
CA GLN A 157 7.78 -20.59 3.80
C GLN A 157 7.59 -21.55 4.98
N ALA A 158 7.70 -22.87 4.75
CA ALA A 158 7.71 -23.85 5.84
C ALA A 158 9.00 -23.75 6.68
N ALA A 159 10.15 -23.50 6.06
CA ALA A 159 11.42 -23.31 6.75
C ALA A 159 11.53 -21.95 7.47
N TYR A 160 10.86 -20.92 6.95
CA TYR A 160 10.85 -19.56 7.46
C TYR A 160 9.41 -19.05 7.58
N PRO A 161 8.71 -19.33 8.70
CA PRO A 161 7.36 -18.83 8.92
C PRO A 161 7.32 -17.29 8.80
N GLY A 162 6.43 -16.78 7.96
CA GLY A 162 6.32 -15.35 7.68
C GLY A 162 7.24 -14.83 6.56
N LEU A 163 7.95 -15.72 5.85
CA LEU A 163 8.70 -15.33 4.64
C LEU A 163 7.77 -14.67 3.63
N TYR A 164 8.11 -13.44 3.28
CA TYR A 164 7.43 -12.68 2.24
C TYR A 164 7.81 -13.24 0.87
N VAL A 165 6.80 -13.60 0.08
CA VAL A 165 6.97 -14.13 -1.28
C VAL A 165 6.22 -13.23 -2.25
N SER A 166 6.97 -12.62 -3.15
CA SER A 166 6.49 -11.80 -4.25
C SER A 166 6.66 -12.54 -5.58
N PHE A 167 5.75 -12.26 -6.51
CA PHE A 167 5.91 -12.57 -7.92
C PHE A 167 5.84 -11.25 -8.69
N THR A 168 6.92 -10.89 -9.36
CA THR A 168 6.96 -9.80 -10.34
C THR A 168 6.67 -10.35 -11.72
N LEU A 169 5.67 -9.80 -12.40
CA LEU A 169 5.11 -10.36 -13.63
C LEU A 169 4.83 -9.27 -14.68
N PRO A 170 4.98 -9.59 -15.98
CA PRO A 170 4.55 -8.69 -17.05
C PRO A 170 3.03 -8.52 -17.05
N VAL A 171 2.58 -7.36 -17.49
CA VAL A 171 1.18 -6.96 -17.41
C VAL A 171 0.80 -6.06 -18.58
N ASP A 172 -0.42 -6.21 -19.07
CA ASP A 172 -1.04 -5.23 -19.95
C ASP A 172 -1.79 -4.17 -19.14
N PRO A 173 -2.15 -3.01 -19.74
CA PRO A 173 -3.07 -2.07 -19.09
C PRO A 173 -4.42 -2.70 -18.73
N SER A 174 -4.78 -3.83 -19.33
CA SER A 174 -5.99 -4.60 -19.02
C SER A 174 -5.83 -5.62 -17.87
N GLY A 175 -4.61 -5.90 -17.42
CA GLY A 175 -4.27 -6.89 -16.40
C GLY A 175 -3.20 -7.87 -16.86
N LEU A 176 -2.98 -8.91 -16.05
CA LEU A 176 -2.02 -9.97 -16.33
C LEU A 176 -2.47 -10.83 -17.52
N GLU A 177 -1.52 -11.19 -18.37
CA GLU A 177 -1.72 -12.17 -19.43
C GLU A 177 -2.00 -13.59 -18.89
N PRO A 178 -2.55 -14.51 -19.70
CA PRO A 178 -2.88 -15.87 -19.27
C PRO A 178 -1.73 -16.63 -18.63
N ASP A 179 -0.51 -16.47 -19.14
CA ASP A 179 0.67 -17.22 -18.67
C ASP A 179 1.19 -16.66 -17.34
N ALA A 180 1.16 -15.34 -17.16
CA ALA A 180 1.40 -14.71 -15.86
C ALA A 180 0.36 -15.15 -14.80
N LEU A 181 -0.91 -15.25 -15.18
CA LEU A 181 -1.94 -15.82 -14.31
C LEU A 181 -1.69 -17.31 -13.99
N ALA A 182 -1.09 -18.07 -14.90
CA ALA A 182 -0.75 -19.47 -14.67
C ALA A 182 0.30 -19.62 -13.56
N VAL A 183 1.28 -18.71 -13.46
CA VAL A 183 2.24 -18.66 -12.35
C VAL A 183 1.52 -18.51 -11.01
N LEU A 184 0.60 -17.54 -10.91
CA LEU A 184 -0.15 -17.27 -9.67
C LEU A 184 -1.07 -18.43 -9.28
N ARG A 185 -1.75 -19.04 -10.26
CA ARG A 185 -2.60 -20.21 -10.02
C ARG A 185 -1.78 -21.41 -9.55
N SER A 186 -0.59 -21.63 -10.12
CA SER A 186 0.34 -22.66 -9.67
C SER A 186 0.75 -22.44 -8.21
N ALA A 187 1.16 -21.21 -7.86
CA ALA A 187 1.57 -20.87 -6.50
C ALA A 187 0.42 -21.05 -5.49
N ASN A 188 -0.79 -20.56 -5.82
CA ASN A 188 -1.97 -20.71 -4.98
C ASN A 188 -2.36 -22.18 -4.79
N SER A 189 -2.33 -22.97 -5.86
CA SER A 189 -2.67 -24.41 -5.82
C SER A 189 -1.66 -25.22 -5.00
N ALA A 190 -0.38 -24.81 -5.02
CA ALA A 190 0.64 -25.40 -4.17
C ALA A 190 0.49 -25.00 -2.69
N GLY A 191 -0.34 -23.99 -2.36
CA GLY A 191 -0.48 -23.48 -1.00
C GLY A 191 0.61 -22.51 -0.58
N VAL A 192 1.23 -21.81 -1.55
CA VAL A 192 2.12 -20.68 -1.27
C VAL A 192 1.29 -19.52 -0.73
N ASN A 193 1.70 -18.94 0.40
CA ASN A 193 1.13 -17.68 0.86
C ASN A 193 1.73 -16.52 0.04
N VAL A 194 1.09 -16.21 -1.08
CA VAL A 194 1.49 -15.10 -1.96
C VAL A 194 1.29 -13.79 -1.22
N SER A 195 2.41 -13.14 -0.91
CA SER A 195 2.42 -11.86 -0.18
C SER A 195 2.24 -10.68 -1.14
N MET A 196 2.73 -10.82 -2.38
CA MET A 196 2.66 -9.77 -3.39
C MET A 196 2.51 -10.36 -4.79
N VAL A 197 1.69 -9.68 -5.59
CA VAL A 197 1.62 -9.76 -7.04
C VAL A 197 2.05 -8.39 -7.54
N ASN A 198 3.34 -8.28 -7.87
CA ASN A 198 3.95 -7.05 -8.33
C ASN A 198 3.90 -7.03 -9.86
N VAL A 199 3.38 -5.96 -10.46
CA VAL A 199 3.22 -5.91 -11.92
C VAL A 199 4.20 -4.93 -12.55
N MET A 200 4.86 -5.36 -13.62
CA MET A 200 5.78 -4.54 -14.40
C MET A 200 5.00 -3.64 -15.35
N ALA A 201 4.59 -2.49 -14.85
CA ALA A 201 3.77 -1.52 -15.56
C ALA A 201 4.60 -0.67 -16.54
N MET A 202 5.24 -1.33 -17.50
CA MET A 202 6.20 -0.78 -18.45
C MET A 202 6.11 -1.48 -19.81
N ASP A 203 6.78 -0.91 -20.80
CA ASP A 203 7.01 -1.48 -22.14
C ASP A 203 5.79 -2.09 -22.85
N TYR A 204 4.71 -1.30 -22.94
CA TYR A 204 3.46 -1.74 -23.58
C TYR A 204 3.49 -1.72 -25.11
N GLY A 205 4.54 -1.14 -25.71
CA GLY A 205 4.73 -1.03 -27.15
C GLY A 205 3.93 0.09 -27.83
N ASP A 206 3.28 0.99 -27.08
CA ASP A 206 2.51 2.11 -27.64
C ASP A 206 2.33 3.30 -26.67
N ALA A 207 2.30 4.53 -27.22
CA ALA A 207 2.22 5.78 -26.45
C ALA A 207 0.83 6.46 -26.46
N SER A 208 -0.27 5.70 -26.59
CA SER A 208 -1.62 6.29 -26.77
C SER A 208 -2.20 6.98 -25.53
N THR A 209 -1.65 6.76 -24.34
CA THR A 209 -2.02 7.47 -23.10
C THR A 209 -0.82 7.58 -22.16
N THR A 210 -0.95 8.32 -21.06
CA THR A 210 0.16 8.52 -20.11
C THR A 210 0.51 7.23 -19.37
N MET A 211 1.79 7.07 -19.03
CA MET A 211 2.27 5.86 -18.37
C MET A 211 1.69 5.70 -16.96
N GLY A 212 1.39 6.80 -16.25
CA GLY A 212 0.72 6.76 -14.95
C GLY A 212 -0.71 6.19 -15.05
N ALA A 213 -1.47 6.59 -16.07
CA ALA A 213 -2.81 6.06 -16.31
C ALA A 213 -2.78 4.57 -16.70
N ARG A 214 -1.79 4.15 -17.48
CA ARG A 214 -1.58 2.73 -17.83
C ARG A 214 -1.24 1.89 -16.60
N ALA A 215 -0.31 2.36 -15.77
CA ALA A 215 0.06 1.67 -14.54
C ALA A 215 -1.13 1.49 -13.58
N ILE A 216 -1.99 2.52 -13.44
CA ILE A 216 -3.22 2.42 -12.66
C ILE A 216 -4.21 1.41 -13.26
N SER A 217 -4.32 1.39 -14.58
CA SER A 217 -5.20 0.45 -15.29
C SER A 217 -4.71 -0.99 -15.13
N ALA A 218 -3.41 -1.24 -15.31
CA ALA A 218 -2.77 -2.53 -15.09
C ALA A 218 -2.97 -3.03 -13.65
N ALA A 219 -2.77 -2.17 -12.65
CA ALA A 219 -3.01 -2.51 -11.24
C ALA A 219 -4.48 -2.88 -10.98
N THR A 220 -5.42 -2.15 -11.61
CA THR A 220 -6.86 -2.40 -11.47
C THR A 220 -7.30 -3.69 -12.17
N GLY A 221 -6.80 -3.95 -13.38
CA GLY A 221 -7.01 -5.20 -14.10
C GLY A 221 -6.51 -6.39 -13.30
N THR A 222 -5.27 -6.28 -12.79
CA THR A 222 -4.66 -7.30 -11.93
C THR A 222 -5.49 -7.55 -10.68
N PHE A 223 -5.87 -6.49 -9.95
CA PHE A 223 -6.75 -6.60 -8.77
C PHE A 223 -8.02 -7.42 -9.07
N ASN A 224 -8.69 -7.12 -10.18
CA ASN A 224 -9.92 -7.81 -10.59
C ASN A 224 -9.67 -9.30 -10.91
N GLN A 225 -8.56 -9.62 -11.56
CA GLN A 225 -8.20 -11.00 -11.91
C GLN A 225 -7.83 -11.83 -10.68
N ILE A 226 -7.05 -11.27 -9.75
CA ILE A 226 -6.57 -12.02 -8.58
C ILE A 226 -7.67 -12.34 -7.57
N LYS A 227 -8.84 -11.66 -7.62
CA LYS A 227 -10.02 -12.02 -6.81
C LYS A 227 -10.45 -13.48 -7.02
N ALA A 228 -10.33 -13.96 -8.25
CA ALA A 228 -10.70 -15.33 -8.61
C ALA A 228 -9.65 -16.37 -8.16
N ILE A 229 -8.41 -15.94 -7.91
CA ILE A 229 -7.32 -16.82 -7.47
C ILE A 229 -7.28 -16.89 -5.94
N PHE A 230 -7.32 -15.74 -5.27
CA PHE A 230 -7.20 -15.63 -3.81
C PHE A 230 -8.55 -15.37 -3.14
N THR A 231 -9.47 -16.35 -3.25
CA THR A 231 -10.89 -16.21 -2.86
C THR A 231 -11.12 -15.97 -1.36
N GLY A 232 -10.13 -16.22 -0.51
CA GLY A 232 -10.21 -16.01 0.94
C GLY A 232 -9.86 -14.60 1.42
N LYS A 233 -9.50 -13.66 0.52
CA LYS A 233 -9.08 -12.30 0.87
C LYS A 233 -10.20 -11.28 0.62
N THR A 234 -10.30 -10.28 1.49
CA THR A 234 -11.15 -9.10 1.25
C THR A 234 -10.54 -8.21 0.16
N ASP A 235 -11.34 -7.31 -0.42
CA ASP A 235 -10.84 -6.35 -1.41
C ASP A 235 -9.67 -5.51 -0.89
N ALA A 236 -9.68 -5.10 0.39
CA ALA A 236 -8.55 -4.38 0.97
C ALA A 236 -7.28 -5.25 1.09
N GLN A 237 -7.45 -6.53 1.47
CA GLN A 237 -6.32 -7.47 1.50
C GLN A 237 -5.79 -7.79 0.11
N LEU A 238 -6.66 -7.81 -0.90
CA LEU A 238 -6.28 -8.00 -2.31
C LEU A 238 -5.53 -6.78 -2.85
N TRP A 239 -5.98 -5.56 -2.57
CA TRP A 239 -5.19 -4.35 -2.90
C TRP A 239 -3.84 -4.34 -2.20
N ALA A 240 -3.77 -4.74 -0.93
CA ALA A 240 -2.50 -4.90 -0.22
C ALA A 240 -1.63 -6.05 -0.75
N THR A 241 -2.18 -6.93 -1.59
CA THR A 241 -1.43 -7.96 -2.32
C THR A 241 -0.97 -7.45 -3.69
N VAL A 242 -1.43 -6.29 -4.17
CA VAL A 242 -1.00 -5.71 -5.45
C VAL A 242 0.20 -4.77 -5.24
N GLY A 243 1.23 -4.98 -6.04
CA GLY A 243 2.38 -4.11 -6.19
C GLY A 243 2.50 -3.58 -7.61
N VAL A 244 3.10 -2.40 -7.80
CA VAL A 244 3.30 -1.82 -9.14
C VAL A 244 4.75 -1.36 -9.30
N THR A 245 5.38 -1.78 -10.39
CA THR A 245 6.76 -1.46 -10.78
C THR A 245 6.73 -0.86 -12.19
N PRO A 246 6.71 0.47 -12.36
CA PRO A 246 7.02 1.09 -13.65
C PRO A 246 8.54 1.10 -13.90
N MET A 247 8.93 1.28 -15.16
CA MET A 247 10.27 1.74 -15.52
C MET A 247 10.25 3.27 -15.49
N ILE A 248 11.15 3.91 -14.74
CA ILE A 248 11.13 5.37 -14.57
C ILE A 248 11.76 6.09 -15.77
N GLY A 249 11.23 7.25 -16.16
CA GLY A 249 11.74 7.99 -17.30
C GLY A 249 11.53 7.26 -18.62
N VAL A 250 12.52 7.28 -19.50
CA VAL A 250 12.43 6.63 -20.82
C VAL A 250 12.45 5.12 -20.66
N ASN A 251 11.47 4.44 -21.26
CA ASN A 251 11.35 2.98 -21.32
C ASN A 251 12.10 2.40 -22.54
N ASP A 252 12.12 1.08 -22.71
CA ASP A 252 12.71 0.42 -23.88
C ASP A 252 11.98 0.84 -25.16
N THR A 253 10.65 0.95 -25.07
CA THR A 253 9.87 1.67 -26.07
C THR A 253 10.05 3.17 -25.86
N GLN A 254 10.97 3.81 -26.58
CA GLN A 254 11.40 5.21 -26.30
C GLN A 254 10.29 6.28 -26.35
N THR A 255 9.14 5.99 -26.97
CA THR A 255 7.96 6.88 -26.92
C THR A 255 7.19 6.81 -25.60
N GLU A 256 7.40 5.74 -24.83
CA GLU A 256 6.89 5.56 -23.48
C GLU A 256 7.86 6.22 -22.50
N VAL A 257 7.37 7.23 -21.79
CA VAL A 257 8.17 7.96 -20.81
C VAL A 257 7.35 8.15 -19.53
N PHE A 258 7.72 7.43 -18.47
CA PHE A 258 7.12 7.55 -17.14
C PHE A 258 7.72 8.75 -16.40
N ARG A 259 7.00 9.85 -16.31
CA ARG A 259 7.48 11.11 -15.73
C ARG A 259 7.14 11.24 -14.24
N GLN A 260 7.68 12.27 -13.60
CA GLN A 260 7.40 12.58 -12.20
C GLN A 260 5.90 12.84 -11.94
N ALA A 261 5.17 13.37 -12.92
CA ALA A 261 3.71 13.52 -12.84
C ALA A 261 3.00 12.16 -12.80
N ASP A 262 3.46 11.18 -13.60
CA ASP A 262 2.95 9.80 -13.57
C ASP A 262 3.25 9.13 -12.22
N ALA A 263 4.47 9.32 -11.69
CA ALA A 263 4.85 8.85 -10.37
C ALA A 263 3.95 9.44 -9.27
N THR A 264 3.64 10.73 -9.35
CA THR A 264 2.75 11.41 -8.39
C THR A 264 1.33 10.84 -8.47
N GLN A 265 0.82 10.63 -9.69
CA GLN A 265 -0.49 10.04 -9.93
C GLN A 265 -0.58 8.61 -9.37
N LEU A 266 0.41 7.77 -9.67
CA LEU A 266 0.47 6.39 -9.18
C LEU A 266 0.62 6.34 -7.66
N THR A 267 1.41 7.24 -7.06
CA THR A 267 1.56 7.36 -5.60
C THR A 267 0.24 7.69 -4.92
N ALA A 268 -0.52 8.64 -5.45
CA ALA A 268 -1.84 9.00 -4.92
C ALA A 268 -2.84 7.84 -5.05
N PHE A 269 -2.80 7.09 -6.16
CA PHE A 269 -3.59 5.89 -6.33
C PHE A 269 -3.21 4.78 -5.33
N ALA A 270 -1.91 4.54 -5.16
CA ALA A 270 -1.38 3.54 -4.23
C ALA A 270 -1.82 3.81 -2.80
N GLN A 271 -1.74 5.08 -2.39
CA GLN A 271 -2.35 5.56 -1.15
C GLN A 271 -3.84 5.23 -1.16
N GLN A 272 -4.62 5.79 -2.09
CA GLN A 272 -6.08 5.69 -2.08
C GLN A 272 -6.59 4.24 -1.96
N LYS A 273 -5.93 3.28 -2.63
CA LYS A 273 -6.33 1.88 -2.65
C LYS A 273 -5.68 1.02 -1.57
N GLY A 274 -4.60 1.50 -0.94
CA GLY A 274 -3.81 0.71 -0.01
C GLY A 274 -3.03 -0.40 -0.72
N LEU A 275 -2.32 -0.03 -1.80
CA LEU A 275 -1.38 -0.95 -2.47
C LEU A 275 -0.33 -1.43 -1.49
N GLY A 276 0.11 -2.67 -1.65
CA GLY A 276 1.13 -3.24 -0.79
C GLY A 276 2.54 -2.75 -1.10
N LEU A 277 2.84 -2.53 -2.38
CA LEU A 277 4.16 -2.15 -2.87
C LEU A 277 4.08 -1.13 -4.01
N LEU A 278 4.94 -0.12 -3.96
CA LEU A 278 5.47 0.55 -5.14
C LEU A 278 6.95 0.19 -5.28
N SER A 279 7.36 -0.16 -6.49
CA SER A 279 8.77 -0.32 -6.84
C SER A 279 8.99 0.43 -8.15
N TYR A 280 10.18 0.32 -8.74
CA TYR A 280 10.46 0.75 -10.09
C TYR A 280 11.80 0.19 -10.57
N TRP A 281 11.95 0.11 -11.90
CA TRP A 281 13.22 -0.14 -12.57
C TRP A 281 13.90 1.19 -12.96
N ALA A 282 15.03 1.59 -12.38
CA ALA A 282 15.73 1.05 -11.21
C ALA A 282 16.33 2.20 -10.39
N LEU A 283 16.87 1.91 -9.20
CA LEU A 283 17.40 2.93 -8.29
C LEU A 283 18.62 3.67 -8.87
N GLN A 284 19.46 2.97 -9.62
CA GLN A 284 20.58 3.54 -10.37
C GLN A 284 20.11 4.57 -11.41
N ARG A 285 18.98 4.28 -12.06
CA ARG A 285 18.33 5.18 -13.04
C ARG A 285 17.73 6.44 -12.40
N ASP A 286 17.52 6.45 -11.09
CA ASP A 286 16.95 7.56 -10.33
C ASP A 286 18.00 8.64 -9.98
N MET A 287 18.85 8.96 -10.95
CA MET A 287 19.92 9.96 -10.87
C MET A 287 19.80 10.98 -12.01
N PRO A 288 20.23 12.24 -11.81
CA PRO A 288 20.40 13.17 -12.92
C PRO A 288 21.51 12.63 -13.82
N GLY A 289 21.25 12.60 -15.11
CA GLY A 289 22.22 12.22 -16.12
C GLY A 289 21.68 12.53 -17.50
N GLY A 290 22.58 12.52 -18.47
CA GLY A 290 22.25 12.77 -19.87
C GLY A 290 23.03 11.81 -20.77
N GLY A 291 22.86 11.98 -22.07
CA GLY A 291 23.34 11.02 -23.06
C GLY A 291 22.18 10.23 -23.67
N SER A 292 22.50 9.18 -24.40
CA SER A 292 21.51 8.29 -25.05
C SER A 292 21.26 7.00 -24.28
N ASP A 293 22.03 6.72 -23.23
CA ASP A 293 21.91 5.48 -22.47
C ASP A 293 20.88 5.63 -21.35
N TYR A 294 19.65 5.20 -21.64
CA TYR A 294 18.55 5.20 -20.69
C TYR A 294 18.64 4.04 -19.68
N ASN A 295 19.62 3.13 -19.82
CA ASN A 295 19.87 2.10 -18.82
C ASN A 295 20.58 2.66 -17.59
N ASP A 296 21.44 3.67 -17.79
CA ASP A 296 22.17 4.32 -16.69
C ASP A 296 21.35 5.41 -16.00
N PHE A 297 20.43 6.06 -16.73
CA PHE A 297 19.63 7.17 -16.23
C PHE A 297 18.20 7.14 -16.77
N SER A 298 17.25 7.62 -15.98
CA SER A 298 15.87 7.85 -16.42
C SER A 298 15.74 8.92 -17.53
N LEU A 299 16.79 9.72 -17.76
CA LEU A 299 16.84 10.86 -18.70
C LEU A 299 15.82 11.98 -18.47
N VAL A 300 15.06 11.92 -17.37
CA VAL A 300 14.06 12.94 -17.01
C VAL A 300 14.29 13.53 -15.62
N ASN A 301 15.26 13.00 -14.87
CA ASN A 301 15.56 13.48 -13.53
C ASN A 301 16.35 14.79 -13.53
N THR A 302 15.95 15.69 -12.65
CA THR A 302 16.71 16.92 -12.37
C THR A 302 17.48 16.82 -11.06
N LYS A 303 17.09 15.89 -10.18
CA LYS A 303 17.71 15.65 -8.87
C LYS A 303 17.86 14.15 -8.61
N ALA A 304 18.82 13.79 -7.76
CA ALA A 304 18.98 12.42 -7.30
C ALA A 304 17.80 11.99 -6.42
N TYR A 305 17.33 10.76 -6.63
CA TYR A 305 16.25 10.11 -5.90
C TYR A 305 14.89 10.81 -6.07
N GLU A 306 14.64 11.44 -7.22
CA GLU A 306 13.43 12.23 -7.44
C GLU A 306 12.19 11.33 -7.48
N PHE A 307 12.24 10.20 -8.19
CA PHE A 307 11.15 9.21 -8.20
C PHE A 307 10.98 8.54 -6.85
N TYR A 308 12.07 8.15 -6.17
CA TYR A 308 12.01 7.59 -4.83
C TYR A 308 11.25 8.52 -3.88
N LYS A 309 11.59 9.81 -3.86
CA LYS A 309 10.98 10.80 -2.94
C LYS A 309 9.49 10.98 -3.21
N ILE A 310 9.08 10.99 -4.48
CA ILE A 310 7.66 11.05 -4.85
C ILE A 310 6.94 9.80 -4.34
N MET A 311 7.42 8.61 -4.69
CA MET A 311 6.76 7.35 -4.33
C MET A 311 6.80 7.07 -2.83
N ALA A 312 7.87 7.47 -2.13
CA ALA A 312 8.01 7.34 -0.68
C ALA A 312 6.89 8.05 0.10
N ALA A 313 6.21 9.04 -0.50
CA ALA A 313 5.03 9.64 0.09
C ALA A 313 3.90 8.61 0.31
N ALA A 314 3.86 7.50 -0.45
CA ALA A 314 2.89 6.41 -0.24
C ALA A 314 3.03 5.70 1.12
N LYS A 315 4.21 5.81 1.77
CA LYS A 315 4.43 5.33 3.14
C LYS A 315 3.73 6.19 4.19
N ALA A 316 3.38 7.43 3.88
CA ALA A 316 2.53 8.22 4.75
C ALA A 316 1.12 7.62 4.70
N THR A 317 0.55 7.30 5.86
CA THR A 317 -0.91 7.13 5.99
C THR A 317 -1.56 8.32 5.31
N GLN A 318 -2.45 8.09 4.33
CA GLN A 318 -3.04 9.08 3.41
C GLN A 318 -2.76 10.55 3.76
N PRO A 319 -2.12 11.34 2.90
CA PRO A 319 -2.16 12.79 3.01
C PRO A 319 -3.64 13.23 3.03
N GLY A 320 -4.13 13.70 4.19
CA GLY A 320 -5.54 14.01 4.41
C GLY A 320 -6.30 13.05 5.32
N ALA A 321 -5.69 11.95 5.79
CA ALA A 321 -6.24 11.17 6.88
C ALA A 321 -6.07 11.95 8.20
N LEU A 322 -7.19 12.30 8.81
CA LEU A 322 -7.18 12.88 10.15
C LEU A 322 -6.63 11.84 11.14
N ALA A 323 -5.62 12.19 11.92
CA ALA A 323 -5.07 11.29 12.92
C ALA A 323 -6.13 10.92 13.99
N ASP A 324 -5.99 9.75 14.60
CA ASP A 324 -6.82 9.37 15.74
C ASP A 324 -6.65 10.36 16.90
N GLY A 325 -7.75 10.58 17.64
CA GLY A 325 -7.76 11.45 18.80
C GLY A 325 -9.14 12.01 19.12
N THR A 326 -9.20 12.85 20.16
CA THR A 326 -10.40 13.61 20.48
C THR A 326 -10.34 14.97 19.80
N TYR A 327 -11.44 15.36 19.15
CA TYR A 327 -11.53 16.58 18.39
C TYR A 327 -12.78 17.37 18.77
N THR A 328 -12.65 18.69 18.70
CA THR A 328 -13.78 19.59 18.49
C THR A 328 -13.94 19.80 16.99
N ILE A 329 -15.16 19.69 16.49
CA ILE A 329 -15.49 19.85 15.07
C ILE A 329 -16.28 21.14 14.91
N THR A 330 -15.83 22.05 14.06
CA THR A 330 -16.44 23.37 13.89
C THR A 330 -16.88 23.55 12.44
N SER A 331 -18.10 24.06 12.23
CA SER A 331 -18.56 24.45 10.89
C SER A 331 -17.66 25.54 10.33
N ALA A 332 -17.12 25.33 9.13
CA ALA A 332 -16.33 26.35 8.44
C ALA A 332 -17.18 27.55 8.00
N PHE A 333 -18.51 27.37 7.93
CA PHE A 333 -19.47 28.40 7.56
C PHE A 333 -19.89 29.27 8.75
N SER A 334 -20.42 28.66 9.82
CA SER A 334 -20.98 29.41 10.96
C SER A 334 -19.97 29.67 12.08
N GLY A 335 -18.84 28.95 12.10
CA GLY A 335 -17.88 28.98 13.22
C GLY A 335 -18.37 28.29 14.49
N LYS A 336 -19.53 27.62 14.45
CA LYS A 336 -20.13 26.90 15.59
C LYS A 336 -19.71 25.44 15.63
N CYS A 337 -19.73 24.86 16.83
CA CYS A 337 -19.30 23.50 17.08
C CYS A 337 -20.42 22.51 16.78
N VAL A 338 -20.07 21.34 16.23
CA VAL A 338 -20.93 20.15 16.21
C VAL A 338 -21.20 19.75 17.66
N ASP A 339 -22.48 19.54 17.98
CA ASP A 339 -22.99 19.43 19.33
C ASP A 339 -24.10 18.36 19.40
N ILE A 340 -24.11 17.56 20.46
CA ILE A 340 -25.25 16.69 20.76
C ILE A 340 -26.29 17.49 21.54
N ALA A 341 -27.50 17.59 20.97
CA ALA A 341 -28.57 18.41 21.53
C ALA A 341 -28.82 18.10 23.02
N ALA A 342 -28.79 19.17 23.83
CA ALA A 342 -28.96 19.13 25.29
C ALA A 342 -27.98 18.18 26.03
N ALA A 343 -26.80 17.90 25.45
CA ALA A 343 -25.82 16.94 25.96
C ALA A 343 -26.42 15.55 26.23
N SER A 344 -27.48 15.18 25.51
CA SER A 344 -28.20 13.92 25.71
C SER A 344 -27.27 12.72 25.54
N THR A 345 -27.51 11.67 26.30
CA THR A 345 -26.85 10.36 26.15
C THR A 345 -27.78 9.32 25.52
N ALA A 346 -28.99 9.69 25.11
CA ALA A 346 -29.95 8.78 24.51
C ALA A 346 -29.64 8.50 23.03
N ASN A 347 -29.99 7.29 22.57
CA ASN A 347 -30.05 6.98 21.15
C ASN A 347 -31.06 7.92 20.46
N GLY A 348 -30.74 8.32 19.23
CA GLY A 348 -31.58 9.19 18.43
C GLY A 348 -31.52 10.67 18.82
N ALA A 349 -30.66 11.09 19.73
CA ALA A 349 -30.48 12.52 19.99
C ALA A 349 -29.93 13.22 18.74
N GLN A 350 -30.48 14.40 18.43
CA GLN A 350 -30.11 15.18 17.25
C GLN A 350 -28.67 15.69 17.36
N VAL A 351 -27.91 15.58 16.28
CA VAL A 351 -26.66 16.32 16.11
C VAL A 351 -27.00 17.70 15.55
N GLN A 352 -26.51 18.75 16.20
CA GLN A 352 -26.80 20.14 15.87
C GLN A 352 -25.50 20.94 15.84
N GLN A 353 -25.57 22.20 15.44
CA GLN A 353 -24.51 23.16 15.76
C GLN A 353 -24.91 24.00 16.98
N TYR A 354 -23.94 24.37 17.79
CA TYR A 354 -24.13 25.26 18.93
C TYR A 354 -22.86 26.09 19.17
N GLN A 355 -23.00 27.23 19.85
CA GLN A 355 -21.85 27.98 20.34
C GLN A 355 -20.85 27.04 21.05
N CYS A 356 -19.58 27.14 20.66
CA CYS A 356 -18.52 26.33 21.25
C CYS A 356 -18.39 26.62 22.75
N ASN A 357 -18.63 25.61 23.59
CA ASN A 357 -18.71 25.72 25.05
C ASN A 357 -17.78 24.73 25.78
N GLY A 358 -17.02 23.92 25.05
CA GLY A 358 -15.97 23.04 25.59
C GLY A 358 -16.48 21.81 26.35
N THR A 359 -17.80 21.57 26.38
CA THR A 359 -18.41 20.43 27.05
C THR A 359 -18.17 19.12 26.29
N GLY A 360 -18.38 17.98 26.95
CA GLY A 360 -18.28 16.67 26.29
C GLY A 360 -19.32 16.44 25.18
N ALA A 361 -20.38 17.25 25.11
CA ALA A 361 -21.36 17.20 24.02
C ALA A 361 -20.77 17.65 22.66
N GLN A 362 -19.61 18.34 22.68
CA GLN A 362 -18.94 18.91 21.50
C GLN A 362 -17.60 18.24 21.18
N LYS A 363 -17.26 17.18 21.92
CA LYS A 363 -16.01 16.45 21.78
C LYS A 363 -16.27 15.06 21.20
N PHE A 364 -15.53 14.72 20.16
CA PHE A 364 -15.69 13.47 19.43
C PHE A 364 -14.36 12.74 19.34
N ALA A 365 -14.32 11.50 19.82
CA ALA A 365 -13.24 10.58 19.55
C ALA A 365 -13.36 10.11 18.10
N ILE A 366 -12.38 10.49 17.29
CA ILE A 366 -12.25 10.10 15.89
C ILE A 366 -11.32 8.89 15.84
N THR A 367 -11.79 7.81 15.27
CA THR A 367 -11.01 6.59 15.06
C THR A 367 -11.03 6.23 13.58
N ASN A 368 -9.84 6.15 12.98
CA ASN A 368 -9.65 5.63 11.64
C ASN A 368 -9.90 4.13 11.65
N MET A 369 -10.92 3.69 10.92
CA MET A 369 -11.30 2.29 10.79
C MET A 369 -10.56 1.57 9.65
N GLY A 370 -9.63 2.25 8.99
CA GLY A 370 -8.99 1.82 7.75
C GLY A 370 -9.79 2.21 6.50
N GLN A 371 -9.17 2.07 5.33
CA GLN A 371 -9.81 2.26 4.01
C GLN A 371 -10.45 3.66 3.81
N GLY A 372 -10.00 4.67 4.57
CA GLY A 372 -10.53 6.03 4.49
C GLY A 372 -11.82 6.27 5.27
N TRP A 373 -12.28 5.31 6.08
CA TRP A 373 -13.48 5.43 6.90
C TRP A 373 -13.15 5.75 8.36
N TYR A 374 -13.99 6.58 8.96
CA TYR A 374 -13.87 7.02 10.34
C TYR A 374 -15.15 6.74 11.10
N ARG A 375 -14.97 6.44 12.38
CA ARG A 375 -16.01 6.48 13.39
C ARG A 375 -15.84 7.71 14.26
N LEU A 376 -16.96 8.36 14.56
CA LEU A 376 -17.01 9.55 15.42
C LEU A 376 -17.84 9.23 16.65
N ILE A 377 -17.20 9.03 17.80
CA ILE A 377 -17.87 8.74 19.07
C ILE A 377 -17.92 9.99 19.91
N ASN A 378 -19.12 10.44 20.31
CA ASN A 378 -19.23 11.54 21.27
C ASN A 378 -18.65 11.11 22.63
N THR A 379 -17.74 11.91 23.20
CA THR A 379 -17.02 11.52 24.43
C THR A 379 -17.89 11.60 25.69
N ASN A 380 -19.02 12.31 25.65
CA ASN A 380 -19.97 12.37 26.78
C ASN A 380 -20.90 11.16 26.81
N SER A 381 -21.44 10.74 25.66
CA SER A 381 -22.42 9.64 25.60
C SER A 381 -21.82 8.26 25.27
N GLY A 382 -20.61 8.22 24.69
CA GLY A 382 -20.03 7.00 24.14
C GLY A 382 -20.74 6.48 22.89
N LYS A 383 -21.55 7.32 22.23
CA LYS A 383 -22.37 6.94 21.06
C LYS A 383 -21.80 7.49 19.76
N ALA A 384 -22.02 6.75 18.67
CA ALA A 384 -21.55 7.10 17.34
C ALA A 384 -22.45 8.13 16.68
N ILE A 385 -21.88 9.04 15.88
CA ILE A 385 -22.62 9.80 14.87
C ILE A 385 -23.22 8.81 13.86
N ASP A 386 -24.50 8.97 13.55
CA ASP A 386 -25.34 7.98 12.89
C ASP A 386 -26.34 8.67 11.94
N ILE A 387 -26.55 8.11 10.75
CA ILE A 387 -27.67 8.50 9.88
C ILE A 387 -28.91 7.72 10.26
N ALA A 388 -29.95 8.43 10.69
CA ALA A 388 -31.16 7.80 11.21
C ALA A 388 -31.77 6.81 10.22
N SER A 389 -31.96 5.57 10.68
CA SER A 389 -32.50 4.44 9.89
C SER A 389 -31.71 4.14 8.60
N ALA A 390 -30.42 4.50 8.55
CA ALA A 390 -29.57 4.35 7.36
C ALA A 390 -30.18 4.98 6.09
N SER A 391 -30.97 6.05 6.25
CA SER A 391 -31.63 6.73 5.13
C SER A 391 -30.61 7.27 4.11
N THR A 392 -30.96 7.22 2.83
CA THR A 392 -30.19 7.81 1.73
C THR A 392 -30.80 9.13 1.23
N ALA A 393 -31.88 9.60 1.84
CA ALA A 393 -32.57 10.82 1.44
C ALA A 393 -31.81 12.09 1.86
N ASP A 394 -31.96 13.16 1.07
CA ASP A 394 -31.56 14.50 1.49
C ASP A 394 -32.39 14.96 2.68
N GLY A 395 -31.75 15.67 3.61
CA GLY A 395 -32.36 16.13 4.86
C GLY A 395 -32.53 15.04 5.91
N ALA A 396 -31.99 13.83 5.68
CA ALA A 396 -32.07 12.79 6.70
C ALA A 396 -31.32 13.22 7.97
N LYS A 397 -31.93 12.88 9.10
CA LYS A 397 -31.44 13.25 10.42
C LYS A 397 -30.08 12.60 10.70
N VAL A 398 -29.10 13.43 11.03
CA VAL A 398 -27.88 13.00 11.71
C VAL A 398 -28.16 12.99 13.21
N GLN A 399 -27.94 11.84 13.83
CA GLN A 399 -28.20 11.59 15.24
C GLN A 399 -26.98 10.96 15.90
N GLN A 400 -27.02 10.78 17.22
CA GLN A 400 -26.16 9.79 17.87
C GLN A 400 -26.91 8.48 18.08
N TYR A 401 -26.22 7.36 17.95
CA TYR A 401 -26.77 6.04 18.24
C TYR A 401 -25.72 5.11 18.83
N THR A 402 -26.16 4.04 19.49
CA THR A 402 -25.24 3.01 19.99
C THR A 402 -24.45 2.44 18.82
N ASP A 403 -23.13 2.34 18.99
CA ASP A 403 -22.25 1.82 17.94
C ASP A 403 -22.69 0.41 17.56
N ASN A 404 -23.09 0.24 16.30
CA ASN A 404 -23.64 -1.00 15.76
C ASN A 404 -22.87 -1.47 14.52
N GLY A 405 -21.76 -0.81 14.18
CA GLY A 405 -20.89 -1.21 13.07
C GLY A 405 -21.54 -1.16 11.68
N THR A 406 -22.63 -0.40 11.49
CA THR A 406 -23.28 -0.25 10.18
C THR A 406 -22.69 0.90 9.36
N SER A 407 -23.00 0.95 8.06
CA SER A 407 -22.58 2.03 7.17
C SER A 407 -23.20 3.39 7.51
N ALA A 408 -24.28 3.40 8.28
CA ALA A 408 -24.88 4.62 8.81
C ALA A 408 -23.97 5.37 9.80
N GLN A 409 -22.94 4.69 10.35
CA GLN A 409 -22.04 5.22 11.38
C GLN A 409 -20.59 5.40 10.89
N ARG A 410 -20.35 5.21 9.58
CA ARG A 410 -19.03 5.35 8.96
C ARG A 410 -19.02 6.55 8.04
N PHE A 411 -17.99 7.39 8.18
CA PHE A 411 -17.82 8.61 7.40
C PHE A 411 -16.41 8.68 6.82
N SER A 412 -16.26 9.03 5.55
CA SER A 412 -14.96 9.45 5.04
C SER A 412 -14.70 10.89 5.46
N ILE A 413 -13.49 11.19 5.94
CA ILE A 413 -13.05 12.55 6.23
C ILE A 413 -11.97 12.90 5.21
N LYS A 414 -12.26 13.83 4.31
CA LYS A 414 -11.35 14.23 3.22
C LYS A 414 -11.13 15.74 3.22
N PRO A 415 -9.98 16.24 2.76
CA PRO A 415 -9.76 17.67 2.59
C PRO A 415 -10.88 18.34 1.76
N GLY A 416 -11.33 19.51 2.19
CA GLY A 416 -12.27 20.36 1.46
C GLY A 416 -11.58 21.24 0.43
N SER A 417 -12.31 22.22 -0.11
CA SER A 417 -11.78 23.22 -1.07
C SER A 417 -10.76 24.17 -0.44
N ASP A 418 -10.86 24.43 0.87
CA ASP A 418 -9.85 25.08 1.70
C ASP A 418 -9.02 24.00 2.41
N ALA A 419 -7.69 24.10 2.33
CA ALA A 419 -6.74 23.18 2.95
C ALA A 419 -6.88 23.06 4.49
N THR A 420 -7.55 24.01 5.14
CA THR A 420 -7.86 23.96 6.58
C THR A 420 -9.17 23.26 6.92
N THR A 421 -9.93 22.84 5.91
CA THR A 421 -11.28 22.27 6.06
C THR A 421 -11.34 20.83 5.56
N PHE A 422 -12.36 20.13 6.02
CA PHE A 422 -12.66 18.75 5.68
C PHE A 422 -14.14 18.60 5.31
N VAL A 423 -14.42 17.63 4.45
CA VAL A 423 -15.77 17.19 4.09
C VAL A 423 -15.99 15.79 4.66
N LEU A 424 -17.13 15.60 5.32
CA LEU A 424 -17.55 14.31 5.87
C LEU A 424 -18.61 13.70 4.97
N THR A 425 -18.35 12.51 4.44
CA THR A 425 -19.30 11.79 3.56
C THR A 425 -19.67 10.46 4.19
N ASN A 426 -20.97 10.20 4.37
CA ASN A 426 -21.44 8.94 4.93
C ASN A 426 -21.22 7.77 3.95
N GLU A 427 -20.79 6.62 4.45
CA GLU A 427 -20.54 5.43 3.64
C GLU A 427 -21.82 4.87 3.01
N GLY A 428 -22.92 4.80 3.77
CA GLY A 428 -24.17 4.18 3.32
C GLY A 428 -24.91 5.00 2.26
N SER A 429 -24.89 6.33 2.37
CA SER A 429 -25.63 7.21 1.48
C SER A 429 -24.77 7.91 0.42
N GLY A 430 -23.45 8.01 0.63
CA GLY A 430 -22.58 8.85 -0.20
C GLY A 430 -22.83 10.35 -0.04
N LYS A 431 -23.63 10.76 0.96
CA LYS A 431 -24.02 12.17 1.19
C LYS A 431 -23.17 12.84 2.24
N CYS A 432 -23.09 14.16 2.16
CA CYS A 432 -22.24 14.97 3.00
C CYS A 432 -22.97 15.42 4.26
N LEU A 433 -22.21 15.53 5.37
CA LEU A 433 -22.66 16.17 6.59
C LEU A 433 -22.85 17.68 6.34
N ASP A 434 -24.03 18.21 6.67
CA ASP A 434 -24.53 19.48 6.17
C ASP A 434 -25.21 20.28 7.30
N VAL A 435 -24.89 21.57 7.41
CA VAL A 435 -25.66 22.50 8.25
C VAL A 435 -26.95 22.87 7.52
N ALA A 436 -28.09 22.44 8.08
CA ALA A 436 -29.39 22.62 7.46
C ALA A 436 -29.71 24.10 7.21
N ASP A 437 -30.28 24.37 6.02
CA ASP A 437 -30.76 25.68 5.58
C ASP A 437 -29.72 26.81 5.67
N TRP A 438 -28.43 26.47 5.65
CA TRP A 438 -27.34 27.45 5.82
C TRP A 438 -27.52 28.31 7.07
N SER A 439 -28.03 27.70 8.14
CA SER A 439 -28.30 28.44 9.36
C SER A 439 -27.00 28.78 10.11
N THR A 440 -26.96 29.95 10.72
CA THR A 440 -25.93 30.36 11.68
C THR A 440 -26.44 30.34 13.12
N ASN A 441 -27.70 29.93 13.34
CA ASN A 441 -28.33 29.90 14.65
C ASN A 441 -27.83 28.72 15.50
N ASP A 442 -27.92 28.89 16.82
CA ASP A 442 -27.75 27.78 17.75
C ASP A 442 -28.88 26.78 17.57
N SER A 443 -28.59 25.50 17.83
CA SER A 443 -29.51 24.39 17.67
C SER A 443 -29.98 24.13 16.24
N ALA A 444 -29.34 24.76 15.24
CA ALA A 444 -29.58 24.40 13.85
C ALA A 444 -29.13 22.96 13.61
N LYS A 445 -29.95 22.19 12.91
CA LYS A 445 -29.76 20.75 12.72
C LYS A 445 -28.56 20.50 11.81
N ILE A 446 -27.78 19.49 12.17
CA ILE A 446 -26.91 18.82 11.22
C ILE A 446 -27.69 17.69 10.57
N GLN A 447 -27.64 17.63 9.26
CA GLN A 447 -28.33 16.65 8.42
C GLN A 447 -27.33 16.05 7.43
N GLN A 448 -27.76 15.07 6.64
CA GLN A 448 -27.05 14.74 5.42
C GLN A 448 -27.70 15.42 4.22
N TRP A 449 -26.88 15.82 3.26
CA TRP A 449 -27.33 16.37 1.98
C TRP A 449 -26.38 15.97 0.85
N THR A 450 -26.88 15.98 -0.38
CA THR A 450 -26.08 15.79 -1.59
C THR A 450 -24.84 16.69 -1.54
N CYS A 451 -23.67 16.09 -1.72
CA CYS A 451 -22.39 16.80 -1.63
C CYS A 451 -22.30 17.89 -2.72
N SER A 452 -22.20 19.15 -2.32
CA SER A 452 -22.14 20.28 -3.25
C SER A 452 -20.78 21.00 -3.25
N GLY A 453 -19.91 20.69 -2.28
CA GLY A 453 -18.63 21.39 -2.10
C GLY A 453 -18.78 22.78 -1.46
N ASN A 454 -19.98 23.13 -1.00
CA ASN A 454 -20.27 24.40 -0.35
C ASN A 454 -19.76 24.46 1.08
N VAL A 455 -19.53 25.68 1.59
CA VAL A 455 -18.94 25.89 2.90
C VAL A 455 -19.82 25.42 4.08
N ASN A 456 -21.14 25.29 3.90
CA ASN A 456 -22.03 24.72 4.91
C ASN A 456 -21.86 23.19 5.09
N GLN A 457 -21.07 22.54 4.23
CA GLN A 457 -20.65 21.14 4.32
C GLN A 457 -19.15 20.97 4.65
N ALA A 458 -18.47 22.08 4.97
CA ALA A 458 -17.05 22.11 5.28
C ALA A 458 -16.85 22.26 6.81
N TRP A 459 -15.89 21.51 7.33
CA TRP A 459 -15.67 21.34 8.77
C TRP A 459 -14.20 21.52 9.13
N ARG A 460 -13.91 22.19 10.24
CA ARG A 460 -12.56 22.30 10.81
C ARG A 460 -12.45 21.37 12.01
N PHE A 461 -11.32 20.69 12.13
CA PHE A 461 -11.03 19.77 13.24
C PHE A 461 -9.92 20.35 14.12
N THR A 462 -10.22 20.56 15.40
CA THR A 462 -9.24 21.02 16.39
C THR A 462 -9.01 19.93 17.43
N LYS A 463 -7.81 19.34 17.42
CA LYS A 463 -7.41 18.30 18.37
C LYS A 463 -7.45 18.86 19.80
N GLN A 464 -7.98 18.07 20.73
CA GLN A 464 -8.16 18.42 22.14
C GLN A 464 -7.04 17.88 23.02
#